data_AF-A0A5C6FTY8-F1
#
_entry.id   AF-A0A5C6FTY8-F1
#
_cell.length_a   1.000
_cell.length_b   1.000
_cell.length_c   1.000
_cell.angle_alpha   90.00
_cell.angle_beta   90.00
_cell.angle_gamma   90.00
#
_symmetry.space_group_name_H-M   'P 1'
#
loop_
_entity.id
_entity.type
_entity.pdbx_description
1 polymer ?
#
loop_
_entity_poly.entity_id
_entity_poly.type
_entity_poly.pdbx_seq_one_letter_code
_entity_poly.pdbx_strand_id
1 'polypeptide(L)'
;MSWQTIVEKSVILSSLRWLWQRIETLLPAAVADLDSLGSAFRSTPAFKRDAIAALQFGTLQWIDHSHRQGTDLIKTLDRYASENRGWYRRRLRLMTTRLREGTPLVDAIEQTPGVLSDEDAIAIRFAVQNGTLPTTLERLAAQPDLLRPQTQSRIRSTLRYAVLLLVVGWLVLLWMQMIFIGGGIQRFLLAFRDSMLGWSVPDQDPPPLDRAILWIDWIGQNWVLCLLVIFVAGWLLLARAPRRWLSRRMERSGWARRNRTQIPTLLDLLADASQCGRPLVASVSTLGRYHFDPKTRQRFLFARNEIDHGIAPWKALAECGVTTTAESNALTIARDADRPWILRSLASHLRENSARRFEWVALMLQLAVVLLFALVVMGLGWVLFGTLAELIHGLA
;
A
#
# COMPACT_ATOMS: atom_id res chain seq x y z
N MET A 1 -52.99 5.52 26.04
CA MET A 1 -51.75 4.74 26.25
C MET A 1 -52.17 3.40 26.82
N SER A 2 -52.15 2.33 26.02
CA SER A 2 -52.77 1.05 26.40
C SER A 2 -51.86 0.25 27.33
N TRP A 3 -52.47 -0.45 28.30
CA TRP A 3 -51.81 -1.32 29.27
C TRP A 3 -50.84 -2.34 28.65
N GLN A 4 -51.06 -2.72 27.38
CA GLN A 4 -50.16 -3.61 26.63
C GLN A 4 -48.75 -3.02 26.43
N THR A 5 -48.61 -1.71 26.21
CA THR A 5 -47.30 -1.07 26.01
C THR A 5 -46.44 -1.01 27.29
N ILE A 6 -47.08 -1.08 28.47
CA ILE A 6 -46.39 -1.10 29.77
C ILE A 6 -45.88 -2.52 30.07
N VAL A 7 -46.69 -3.54 29.74
CA VAL A 7 -46.30 -4.95 29.92
C VAL A 7 -45.14 -5.31 29.00
N GLU A 8 -45.15 -4.86 27.73
CA GLU A 8 -44.07 -5.15 26.78
C GLU A 8 -42.71 -4.56 27.21
N LYS A 9 -42.71 -3.34 27.75
CA LYS A 9 -41.50 -2.71 28.31
C LYS A 9 -40.97 -3.46 29.54
N SER A 10 -41.83 -4.02 30.37
CA SER A 10 -41.42 -4.79 31.56
C SER A 10 -40.71 -6.10 31.20
N VAL A 11 -41.15 -6.78 30.13
CA VAL A 11 -40.56 -8.04 29.67
C VAL A 11 -39.16 -7.79 29.07
N ILE A 12 -38.99 -6.71 28.32
CA ILE A 12 -37.69 -6.31 27.76
C ILE A 12 -36.69 -5.92 28.86
N LEU A 13 -37.14 -5.21 29.90
CA LEU A 13 -36.28 -4.83 31.03
C LEU A 13 -35.87 -6.06 31.87
N SER A 14 -36.75 -7.04 32.04
CA SER A 14 -36.44 -8.27 32.78
C SER A 14 -35.43 -9.16 32.05
N SER A 15 -35.52 -9.25 30.71
CA SER A 15 -34.59 -10.03 29.89
C SER A 15 -33.21 -9.37 29.79
N LEU A 16 -33.15 -8.03 29.76
CA LEU A 16 -31.89 -7.27 29.86
C LEU A 16 -31.19 -7.46 31.22
N ARG A 17 -31.95 -7.46 32.33
CA ARG A 17 -31.38 -7.63 33.67
C ARG A 17 -30.81 -9.03 33.90
N TRP A 18 -31.49 -10.05 33.37
CA TRP A 18 -31.00 -11.42 33.42
C TRP A 18 -29.74 -11.62 32.57
N LEU A 19 -29.67 -11.01 31.38
CA LEU A 19 -28.45 -11.01 30.55
C LEU A 19 -27.28 -10.33 31.27
N TRP A 20 -27.52 -9.21 31.95
CA TRP A 20 -26.49 -8.49 32.69
C TRP A 20 -25.91 -9.32 33.84
N GLN A 21 -26.76 -9.95 34.67
CA GLN A 21 -26.30 -10.82 35.76
C GLN A 21 -25.50 -12.02 35.24
N ARG A 22 -25.89 -12.59 34.10
CA ARG A 22 -25.17 -13.73 33.52
C ARG A 22 -23.78 -13.32 33.00
N ILE A 23 -23.65 -12.12 32.43
CA ILE A 23 -22.35 -11.55 32.03
C ILE A 23 -21.46 -11.30 33.25
N GLU A 24 -22.02 -10.77 34.34
CA GLU A 24 -21.29 -10.44 35.57
C GLU A 24 -20.76 -11.70 36.29
N THR A 25 -21.51 -12.81 36.25
CA THR A 25 -21.05 -14.10 36.80
C THR A 25 -20.02 -14.83 35.95
N LEU A 26 -20.04 -14.65 34.63
CA LEU A 26 -19.13 -15.34 33.71
C LEU A 26 -17.79 -14.60 33.52
N LEU A 27 -17.77 -13.28 33.73
CA LEU A 27 -16.56 -12.47 33.60
C LEU A 27 -15.39 -12.93 34.49
N PRO A 28 -15.55 -13.14 35.81
CA PRO A 28 -14.42 -13.48 36.68
C PRO A 28 -13.86 -14.89 36.41
N ALA A 29 -14.70 -15.85 36.00
CA ALA A 29 -14.24 -17.19 35.62
C ALA A 29 -13.44 -17.17 34.32
N ALA A 30 -13.86 -16.38 33.33
CA ALA A 30 -13.14 -16.21 32.08
C ALA A 30 -11.81 -15.44 32.26
N VAL A 31 -11.76 -14.49 33.19
CA VAL A 31 -10.54 -13.71 33.50
C VAL A 31 -9.51 -14.56 34.25
N ALA A 32 -9.93 -15.44 35.17
CA ALA A 32 -9.02 -16.33 35.89
C ALA A 32 -8.35 -17.38 34.98
N ASP A 33 -9.06 -17.86 33.95
CA ASP A 33 -8.53 -18.84 32.98
C ASP A 33 -7.49 -18.19 32.03
N LEU A 34 -7.62 -16.88 31.77
CA LEU A 34 -6.68 -16.08 30.98
C LEU A 34 -5.33 -15.87 31.68
N ASP A 35 -5.30 -15.75 33.00
CA ASP A 35 -4.06 -15.58 33.77
C ASP A 35 -3.23 -16.87 33.84
N SER A 36 -3.88 -18.04 33.86
CA SER A 36 -3.18 -19.34 33.89
C SER A 36 -2.47 -19.69 32.58
N LEU A 37 -2.92 -19.12 31.46
CA LEU A 37 -2.26 -19.25 30.15
C LEU A 37 -0.99 -18.39 30.06
N GLY A 38 -0.80 -17.36 30.89
CA GLY A 38 0.27 -16.37 30.76
C GLY A 38 1.71 -16.90 30.94
N SER A 39 1.93 -18.02 31.63
CA SER A 39 3.27 -18.48 32.01
C SER A 39 3.89 -19.52 31.06
N ALA A 40 3.09 -20.16 30.18
CA ALA A 40 3.57 -21.13 29.19
C ALA A 40 3.80 -20.51 27.79
N PHE A 41 3.35 -19.28 27.55
CA PHE A 41 3.62 -18.57 26.31
C PHE A 41 5.01 -17.94 26.35
N ARG A 42 6.01 -18.68 25.83
CA ARG A 42 7.18 -18.06 25.19
C ARG A 42 6.66 -16.95 24.29
N SER A 43 7.11 -15.71 24.53
CA SER A 43 6.70 -14.47 23.88
C SER A 43 7.07 -14.38 22.39
N THR A 44 6.69 -15.38 21.59
CA THR A 44 6.59 -15.22 20.14
C THR A 44 5.13 -14.91 19.85
N PRO A 45 4.79 -13.68 19.42
CA PRO A 45 3.40 -13.36 19.08
C PRO A 45 2.95 -14.30 17.96
N ALA A 46 2.00 -15.18 18.26
CA ALA A 46 1.50 -16.20 17.34
C ALA A 46 0.92 -15.62 16.03
N PHE A 47 0.71 -14.30 15.96
CA PHE A 47 -0.01 -13.63 14.88
C PHE A 47 0.75 -12.52 14.14
N LYS A 48 1.96 -12.12 14.55
CA LYS A 48 2.76 -11.17 13.74
C LYS A 48 3.75 -11.96 12.88
N ARG A 49 3.30 -12.34 11.67
CA ARG A 49 4.25 -12.64 10.59
C ARG A 49 5.03 -11.36 10.31
N ASP A 50 6.33 -11.38 10.59
CA ASP A 50 7.19 -10.29 10.16
C ASP A 50 7.03 -10.07 8.66
N ALA A 51 7.05 -8.79 8.26
CA ALA A 51 7.01 -8.46 6.85
C ALA A 51 8.19 -9.16 6.17
N ILE A 52 7.97 -9.75 5.00
CA ILE A 52 9.02 -10.47 4.25
C ILE A 52 10.29 -9.60 4.10
N ALA A 53 10.13 -8.30 3.90
CA ALA A 53 11.24 -7.35 3.83
C ALA A 53 12.09 -7.31 5.11
N ALA A 54 11.48 -7.44 6.29
CA ALA A 54 12.22 -7.49 7.56
C ALA A 54 13.03 -8.78 7.71
N LEU A 55 12.46 -9.90 7.27
CA LEU A 55 13.15 -11.18 7.24
C LEU A 55 14.35 -11.16 6.29
N GLN A 56 14.15 -10.65 5.07
CA GLN A 56 15.17 -10.47 4.05
C GLN A 56 16.31 -9.55 4.53
N PHE A 57 15.95 -8.42 5.13
CA PHE A 57 16.91 -7.50 5.72
C PHE A 57 17.71 -8.14 6.87
N GLY A 58 17.05 -8.87 7.76
CA GLY A 58 17.74 -9.61 8.83
C GLY A 58 18.75 -10.62 8.27
N THR A 59 18.40 -11.35 7.21
CA THR A 59 19.36 -12.24 6.52
C THR A 59 20.54 -11.47 5.95
N LEU A 60 20.30 -10.31 5.34
CA LEU A 60 21.36 -9.48 4.79
C LEU A 60 22.31 -8.96 5.89
N GLN A 61 21.78 -8.55 7.04
CA GLN A 61 22.60 -8.16 8.19
C GLN A 61 23.46 -9.32 8.70
N TRP A 62 22.93 -10.54 8.75
CA TRP A 62 23.71 -11.72 9.15
C TRP A 62 24.80 -12.07 8.12
N ILE A 63 24.55 -11.87 6.83
CA ILE A 63 25.55 -12.05 5.77
C ILE A 63 26.67 -11.01 5.91
N ASP A 64 26.34 -9.73 6.04
CA ASP A 64 27.31 -8.64 6.25
C ASP A 64 28.14 -8.87 7.52
N HIS A 65 27.47 -9.16 8.65
CA HIS A 65 28.12 -9.45 9.92
C HIS A 65 29.10 -10.63 9.81
N SER A 66 28.68 -11.73 9.18
CA SER A 66 29.53 -12.91 9.01
C SER A 66 30.73 -12.62 8.12
N HIS A 67 30.54 -11.83 7.06
CA HIS A 67 31.61 -11.42 6.15
C HIS A 67 32.66 -10.54 6.85
N ARG A 68 32.23 -9.56 7.66
CA ARG A 68 33.13 -8.66 8.39
C ARG A 68 33.89 -9.35 9.51
N GLN A 69 33.22 -10.22 10.27
CA GLN A 69 33.82 -10.87 11.44
C GLN A 69 34.54 -12.18 11.11
N GLY A 70 34.46 -12.65 9.86
CA GLY A 70 35.02 -13.93 9.45
C GLY A 70 34.37 -15.13 10.15
N THR A 71 33.15 -14.99 10.66
CA THR A 71 32.44 -16.10 11.31
C THR A 71 31.84 -17.04 10.26
N ASP A 72 31.68 -18.32 10.61
CA ASP A 72 31.04 -19.31 9.74
C ASP A 72 29.58 -18.91 9.39
N LEU A 73 29.40 -18.41 8.17
CA LEU A 73 28.12 -17.96 7.61
C LEU A 73 27.05 -19.06 7.63
N ILE A 74 27.46 -20.31 7.44
CA ILE A 74 26.53 -21.44 7.40
C ILE A 74 25.92 -21.64 8.78
N LYS A 75 26.75 -21.56 9.83
CA LYS A 75 26.32 -21.71 11.22
C LYS A 75 25.44 -20.55 11.68
N THR A 76 25.75 -19.31 11.28
CA THR A 76 24.93 -18.14 11.63
C THR A 76 23.57 -18.19 10.94
N LEU A 77 23.53 -18.51 9.64
CA LEU A 77 22.28 -18.64 8.89
C LEU A 77 21.41 -19.82 9.35
N ASP A 78 21.99 -20.96 9.75
CA ASP A 78 21.22 -22.10 10.26
C ASP A 78 20.60 -21.79 11.63
N ARG A 79 21.33 -21.08 12.50
CA ARG A 79 20.78 -20.52 13.76
C ARG A 79 19.64 -19.55 13.47
N TYR A 80 19.84 -18.59 12.57
CA TYR A 80 18.80 -17.64 12.20
C TYR A 80 17.58 -18.33 11.55
N ALA A 81 17.80 -19.38 10.77
CA ALA A 81 16.72 -20.20 10.21
C ALA A 81 15.90 -20.91 11.30
N SER A 82 16.52 -21.27 12.43
CA SER A 82 15.87 -21.92 13.56
C SER A 82 14.95 -20.97 14.36
N GLU A 83 15.27 -19.68 14.38
CA GLU A 83 14.46 -18.62 15.01
C GLU A 83 13.20 -18.29 14.17
N ASN A 84 13.31 -18.49 12.85
CA ASN A 84 12.23 -18.21 11.91
C ASN A 84 11.24 -19.38 11.77
N ARG A 85 10.01 -19.08 11.33
CA ARG A 85 8.95 -20.08 11.13
C ARG A 85 8.45 -20.12 9.67
N GLY A 86 7.86 -21.26 9.28
CA GLY A 86 7.14 -21.40 8.02
C GLY A 86 8.02 -21.48 6.75
N TRP A 87 7.56 -20.83 5.67
CA TRP A 87 8.19 -20.89 4.35
C TRP A 87 9.61 -20.30 4.35
N TYR A 88 9.84 -19.22 5.11
CA TYR A 88 11.13 -18.52 5.12
C TYR A 88 12.24 -19.40 5.71
N ARG A 89 11.95 -20.09 6.82
CA ARG A 89 12.85 -21.10 7.42
C ARG A 89 13.24 -22.19 6.41
N ARG A 90 12.28 -22.69 5.63
CA ARG A 90 12.57 -23.72 4.60
C ARG A 90 13.51 -23.17 3.52
N ARG A 91 13.31 -21.92 3.09
CA ARG A 91 14.16 -21.25 2.11
C ARG A 91 15.57 -20.99 2.65
N LEU A 92 15.69 -20.46 3.86
CA LEU A 92 17.00 -20.28 4.51
C LEU A 92 17.75 -21.60 4.65
N ARG A 93 17.07 -22.67 5.09
CA ARG A 93 17.68 -24.00 5.18
C ARG A 93 18.18 -24.49 3.82
N LEU A 94 17.37 -24.34 2.77
CA LEU A 94 17.78 -24.70 1.41
C LEU A 94 19.02 -23.90 0.96
N MET A 95 19.08 -22.60 1.25
CA MET A 95 20.28 -21.80 0.98
C MET A 95 21.49 -22.31 1.78
N THR A 96 21.34 -22.59 3.08
CA THR A 96 22.44 -23.12 3.89
C THR A 96 22.91 -24.49 3.43
N THR A 97 22.01 -25.36 2.95
CA THR A 97 22.37 -26.65 2.36
C THR A 97 23.26 -26.45 1.14
N ARG A 98 22.91 -25.53 0.24
CA ARG A 98 23.72 -25.21 -0.95
C ARG A 98 25.08 -24.64 -0.60
N LEU A 99 25.15 -23.78 0.41
CA LEU A 99 26.42 -23.26 0.91
C LEU A 99 27.30 -24.39 1.50
N ARG A 100 26.71 -25.36 2.21
CA ARG A 100 27.43 -26.56 2.69
C ARG A 100 27.95 -27.44 1.56
N GLU A 101 27.23 -27.50 0.45
CA GLU A 101 27.65 -28.21 -0.77
C GLU A 101 28.79 -27.48 -1.51
N GLY A 102 29.27 -26.33 -1.01
CA GLY A 102 30.35 -25.55 -1.62
C GLY A 102 29.88 -24.61 -2.74
N THR A 103 28.57 -24.42 -2.90
CA THR A 103 28.02 -23.44 -3.85
C THR A 103 28.43 -22.03 -3.39
N PRO A 104 29.00 -21.18 -4.27
CA PRO A 104 29.38 -19.83 -3.87
C PRO A 104 28.14 -19.02 -3.47
N LEU A 105 28.33 -18.06 -2.55
CA LEU A 105 27.24 -17.30 -1.93
C LEU A 105 26.25 -16.73 -2.94
N VAL A 106 26.74 -16.14 -4.02
CA VAL A 106 25.93 -15.50 -5.05
C VAL A 106 25.01 -16.50 -5.75
N ASP A 107 25.56 -17.67 -6.13
CA ASP A 107 24.79 -18.69 -6.83
C ASP A 107 23.77 -19.34 -5.87
N ALA A 108 24.13 -19.52 -4.60
CA ALA A 108 23.21 -20.02 -3.58
C ALA A 108 22.02 -19.06 -3.35
N ILE A 109 22.25 -17.74 -3.37
CA ILE A 109 21.19 -16.73 -3.28
C ILE A 109 20.26 -16.81 -4.49
N GLU A 110 20.81 -16.86 -5.70
CA GLU A 110 19.99 -16.89 -6.92
C GLU A 110 19.19 -18.17 -7.10
N GLN A 111 19.76 -19.32 -6.72
CA GLN A 111 19.03 -20.58 -6.73
C GLN A 111 17.95 -20.64 -5.64
N THR A 112 17.97 -19.73 -4.66
CA THR A 112 17.04 -19.69 -3.53
C THR A 112 16.19 -18.40 -3.50
N PRO A 113 15.30 -18.19 -4.49
CA PRO A 113 14.51 -16.96 -4.55
C PRO A 113 13.63 -16.78 -3.31
N GLY A 114 13.54 -15.53 -2.86
CA GLY A 114 12.75 -15.11 -1.70
C GLY A 114 13.52 -15.05 -0.38
N VAL A 115 14.77 -15.54 -0.29
CA VAL A 115 15.63 -15.35 0.89
C VAL A 115 16.09 -13.89 1.00
N LEU A 116 16.48 -13.31 -0.12
CA LEU A 116 16.76 -11.89 -0.30
C LEU A 116 15.80 -11.31 -1.34
N SER A 117 15.72 -9.97 -1.43
CA SER A 117 15.00 -9.34 -2.53
C SER A 117 15.79 -9.50 -3.84
N ASP A 118 15.11 -9.49 -4.98
CA ASP A 118 15.77 -9.62 -6.29
C ASP A 118 16.77 -8.46 -6.53
N GLU A 119 16.50 -7.29 -5.95
CA GLU A 119 17.39 -6.12 -5.99
C GLU A 119 18.67 -6.36 -5.17
N ASP A 120 18.55 -6.90 -3.95
CA ASP A 120 19.70 -7.22 -3.10
C ASP A 120 20.55 -8.34 -3.72
N ALA A 121 19.92 -9.35 -4.31
CA ALA A 121 20.60 -10.46 -4.98
C ALA A 121 21.47 -9.97 -6.15
N ILE A 122 20.95 -9.07 -6.99
CA ILE A 122 21.74 -8.43 -8.06
C ILE A 122 22.85 -7.57 -7.49
N ALA A 123 22.56 -6.76 -6.47
CA ALA A 123 23.55 -5.90 -5.86
C ALA A 123 24.75 -6.72 -5.35
N ILE A 124 24.49 -7.85 -4.69
CA ILE A 124 25.53 -8.79 -4.25
C ILE A 124 26.26 -9.40 -5.44
N ARG A 125 25.56 -9.89 -6.48
CA ARG A 125 26.22 -10.44 -7.68
C ARG A 125 27.12 -9.41 -8.36
N PHE A 126 26.60 -8.21 -8.56
CA PHE A 126 27.33 -7.08 -9.12
C PHE A 126 28.57 -6.75 -8.29
N ALA A 127 28.43 -6.74 -6.96
CA ALA A 127 29.52 -6.44 -6.06
C ALA A 127 30.61 -7.53 -6.06
N VAL A 128 30.24 -8.80 -6.17
CA VAL A 128 31.22 -9.89 -6.34
C VAL A 128 31.99 -9.76 -7.66
N GLN A 129 31.30 -9.47 -8.76
CA GLN A 129 31.95 -9.31 -10.08
C GLN A 129 32.88 -8.09 -10.13
N ASN A 130 32.55 -7.02 -9.40
CA ASN A 130 33.35 -5.79 -9.36
C ASN A 130 34.34 -5.75 -8.18
N GLY A 131 34.35 -6.75 -7.30
CA GLY A 131 35.17 -6.77 -6.09
C GLY A 131 34.80 -5.67 -5.08
N THR A 132 33.54 -5.23 -5.05
CA THR A 132 32.99 -4.22 -4.13
C THR A 132 32.07 -4.83 -3.08
N LEU A 133 32.17 -6.14 -2.84
CA LEU A 133 31.27 -6.87 -1.92
C LEU A 133 31.18 -6.26 -0.52
N PRO A 134 32.29 -5.88 0.17
CA PRO A 134 32.21 -5.36 1.53
C PRO A 134 31.44 -4.04 1.60
N THR A 135 31.71 -3.10 0.68
CA THR A 135 31.07 -1.79 0.65
C THR A 135 29.59 -1.88 0.27
N THR A 136 29.24 -2.79 -0.65
CA THR A 136 27.84 -3.02 -1.02
C THR A 136 27.07 -3.71 0.09
N LEU A 137 27.62 -4.73 0.78
CA LEU A 137 26.98 -5.36 1.93
C LEU A 137 26.77 -4.37 3.08
N GLU A 138 27.78 -3.55 3.38
CA GLU A 138 27.67 -2.46 4.35
C GLU A 138 26.52 -1.53 4.03
N ARG A 139 26.44 -1.05 2.80
CA ARG A 139 25.40 -0.14 2.37
C ARG A 139 24.02 -0.78 2.44
N LEU A 140 23.88 -2.02 1.98
CA LEU A 140 22.59 -2.73 2.04
C LEU A 140 22.16 -3.01 3.49
N ALA A 141 23.11 -3.31 4.39
CA ALA A 141 22.84 -3.56 5.81
C ALA A 141 22.56 -2.26 6.59
N ALA A 142 23.18 -1.15 6.18
CA ALA A 142 23.04 0.18 6.77
C ALA A 142 21.88 0.99 6.20
N GLN A 143 21.15 0.49 5.19
CA GLN A 143 19.95 1.12 4.64
C GLN A 143 18.68 0.48 5.25
N PRO A 144 18.24 0.90 6.45
CA PRO A 144 16.95 0.51 7.01
C PRO A 144 15.78 1.17 6.26
N ASP A 145 16.01 1.93 5.19
CA ASP A 145 14.93 2.54 4.41
C ASP A 145 14.02 1.49 3.75
N LEU A 146 14.52 0.27 3.51
CA LEU A 146 13.70 -0.90 3.15
C LEU A 146 12.81 -1.38 4.31
N LEU A 147 13.25 -1.16 5.55
CA LEU A 147 12.47 -1.41 6.75
C LEU A 147 11.52 -0.27 7.08
N ARG A 148 11.79 0.99 6.68
CA ARG A 148 11.01 2.16 7.11
C ARG A 148 9.56 2.01 6.66
N PRO A 149 8.66 1.66 7.58
CA PRO A 149 7.25 1.75 7.33
C PRO A 149 6.83 3.20 7.50
N GLN A 150 7.69 4.23 7.56
CA GLN A 150 7.22 5.59 7.85
C GLN A 150 6.29 6.10 6.74
N THR A 151 6.65 5.92 5.47
CA THR A 151 5.75 6.23 4.35
C THR A 151 4.59 5.24 4.28
N GLN A 152 4.84 3.93 4.48
CA GLN A 152 3.76 2.93 4.49
C GLN A 152 2.78 3.08 5.66
N SER A 153 3.22 3.56 6.82
CA SER A 153 2.44 3.71 8.05
C SER A 153 1.60 4.96 7.99
N ARG A 154 2.14 6.06 7.43
CA ARG A 154 1.35 7.23 7.02
C ARG A 154 0.29 6.82 6.01
N ILE A 155 0.67 6.17 4.90
CA ILE A 155 -0.29 5.67 3.91
C ILE A 155 -1.31 4.71 4.55
N ARG A 156 -0.91 3.79 5.43
CA ARG A 156 -1.84 2.89 6.13
C ARG A 156 -2.74 3.64 7.11
N SER A 157 -2.25 4.68 7.78
CA SER A 157 -3.07 5.52 8.67
C SER A 157 -4.09 6.33 7.88
N THR A 158 -3.67 6.92 6.76
CA THR A 158 -4.54 7.62 5.81
C THR A 158 -5.58 6.69 5.21
N LEU A 159 -5.17 5.49 4.79
CA LEU A 159 -6.08 4.50 4.24
C LEU A 159 -7.07 4.03 5.31
N ARG A 160 -6.62 3.77 6.55
CA ARG A 160 -7.51 3.44 7.67
C ARG A 160 -8.52 4.55 7.94
N TYR A 161 -8.09 5.82 7.90
CA TYR A 161 -8.99 6.96 8.04
C TYR A 161 -10.02 7.03 6.91
N ALA A 162 -9.59 6.89 5.65
CA ALA A 162 -10.48 6.87 4.51
C ALA A 162 -11.53 5.75 4.59
N VAL A 163 -11.11 4.57 5.06
CA VAL A 163 -11.99 3.43 5.28
C VAL A 163 -12.96 3.67 6.43
N LEU A 164 -12.48 4.21 7.55
CA LEU A 164 -13.33 4.58 8.68
C LEU A 164 -14.40 5.59 8.23
N LEU A 165 -14.00 6.61 7.48
CA LEU A 165 -14.91 7.62 6.94
C LEU A 165 -15.94 7.00 5.98
N LEU A 166 -15.51 6.04 5.16
CA LEU A 166 -16.40 5.26 4.29
C LEU A 166 -17.42 4.43 5.08
N VAL A 167 -16.98 3.79 6.18
CA VAL A 167 -17.85 2.99 7.06
C VAL A 167 -18.82 3.88 7.84
N VAL A 168 -18.36 5.01 8.36
CA VAL A 168 -19.24 5.98 9.05
C VAL A 168 -20.25 6.57 8.07
N GLY A 169 -19.80 7.00 6.89
CA GLY A 169 -20.69 7.48 5.83
C GLY A 169 -21.72 6.43 5.42
N TRP A 170 -21.29 5.17 5.32
CA TRP A 170 -22.17 4.03 5.09
C TRP A 170 -23.22 3.84 6.19
N LEU A 171 -22.82 3.94 7.46
CA LEU A 171 -23.74 3.81 8.60
C LEU A 171 -24.77 4.95 8.62
N VAL A 172 -24.36 6.18 8.28
CA VAL A 172 -25.26 7.34 8.16
C VAL A 172 -26.25 7.13 7.03
N LEU A 173 -25.81 6.66 5.87
CA LEU A 173 -26.68 6.37 4.73
C LEU A 173 -27.71 5.29 5.06
N LEU A 174 -27.30 4.20 5.74
CA LEU A 174 -28.23 3.16 6.20
C LEU A 174 -29.22 3.69 7.23
N TRP A 175 -28.76 4.49 8.18
CA TRP A 175 -29.62 5.07 9.20
C TRP A 175 -30.67 6.01 8.59
N MET A 176 -30.26 6.87 7.65
CA MET A 176 -31.19 7.69 6.87
C MET A 176 -32.16 6.81 6.07
N GLN A 177 -31.68 5.77 5.41
CA GLN A 177 -32.54 4.85 4.66
C GLN A 177 -33.60 4.21 5.55
N MET A 178 -33.25 3.80 6.77
CA MET A 178 -34.21 3.23 7.72
C MET A 178 -35.32 4.24 8.06
N ILE A 179 -34.99 5.52 8.20
CA ILE A 179 -35.96 6.60 8.46
C ILE A 179 -36.82 6.90 7.23
N PHE A 180 -36.21 6.96 6.04
CA PHE A 180 -36.90 7.26 4.79
C PHE A 180 -37.81 6.11 4.34
N ILE A 181 -37.29 4.87 4.26
CA ILE A 181 -38.04 3.66 3.86
C ILE A 181 -39.00 3.19 4.94
N GLY A 182 -38.72 3.47 6.22
CA GLY A 182 -39.68 3.27 7.32
C GLY A 182 -40.98 4.07 7.16
N GLY A 183 -41.11 4.85 6.09
CA GLY A 183 -42.33 5.52 5.68
C GLY A 183 -42.52 6.86 6.37
N GLY A 184 -41.57 7.34 7.19
CA GLY A 184 -41.71 8.62 7.87
C GLY A 184 -41.89 9.77 6.88
N ILE A 185 -40.99 9.87 5.91
CA ILE A 185 -41.00 10.95 4.92
C ILE A 185 -41.95 10.66 3.76
N GLN A 186 -42.06 9.42 3.27
CA GLN A 186 -43.04 9.10 2.22
C GLN A 186 -44.48 9.28 2.71
N ARG A 187 -44.82 8.85 3.94
CA ARG A 187 -46.16 9.09 4.49
C ARG A 187 -46.38 10.55 4.81
N PHE A 188 -45.34 11.26 5.28
CA PHE A 188 -45.44 12.71 5.45
C PHE A 188 -45.68 13.42 4.12
N LEU A 189 -44.90 13.12 3.08
CA LEU A 189 -45.04 13.72 1.74
C LEU A 189 -46.35 13.33 1.06
N LEU A 190 -46.82 12.08 1.19
CA LEU A 190 -48.12 11.65 0.66
C LEU A 190 -49.28 12.27 1.43
N ALA A 191 -49.23 12.27 2.77
CA ALA A 191 -50.23 12.95 3.58
C ALA A 191 -50.24 14.46 3.32
N PHE A 192 -49.08 15.05 3.09
CA PHE A 192 -48.94 16.46 2.73
C PHE A 192 -49.48 16.73 1.32
N ARG A 193 -49.14 15.88 0.34
CA ARG A 193 -49.69 15.92 -1.02
C ARG A 193 -51.22 15.90 -0.97
N ASP A 194 -51.79 14.94 -0.28
CA ASP A 194 -53.24 14.77 -0.19
C ASP A 194 -53.92 15.88 0.65
N SER A 195 -53.21 16.48 1.62
CA SER A 195 -53.74 17.57 2.45
C SER A 195 -53.65 18.96 1.81
N MET A 196 -52.67 19.21 0.93
CA MET A 196 -52.47 20.50 0.29
C MET A 196 -53.00 20.57 -1.16
N LEU A 197 -52.99 19.46 -1.91
CA LEU A 197 -53.43 19.38 -3.32
C LEU A 197 -54.92 18.99 -3.45
N GLY A 198 -55.80 19.65 -2.69
CA GLY A 198 -57.21 19.80 -3.07
C GLY A 198 -57.40 20.74 -4.28
N TRP A 199 -56.33 21.44 -4.70
CA TRP A 199 -56.28 22.28 -5.89
C TRP A 199 -55.54 21.57 -7.02
N SER A 200 -56.21 21.38 -8.16
CA SER A 200 -55.66 20.84 -9.39
C SER A 200 -54.55 21.75 -9.93
N VAL A 201 -53.29 21.35 -9.75
CA VAL A 201 -52.13 22.02 -10.34
C VAL A 201 -52.12 21.75 -11.86
N PRO A 202 -52.07 22.78 -12.72
CA PRO A 202 -52.01 22.62 -14.17
C PRO A 202 -50.72 21.91 -14.62
N ASP A 203 -50.84 21.07 -15.66
CA ASP A 203 -49.86 20.15 -16.27
C ASP A 203 -48.49 20.72 -16.73
N GLN A 204 -48.04 21.88 -16.25
CA GLN A 204 -46.77 22.48 -16.69
C GLN A 204 -45.63 22.22 -15.70
N ASP A 205 -44.74 21.34 -16.16
CA ASP A 205 -43.47 20.86 -15.58
C ASP A 205 -43.56 20.17 -14.21
N PRO A 206 -43.03 18.93 -14.08
CA PRO A 206 -43.02 18.26 -12.79
C PRO A 206 -42.22 19.12 -11.80
N PRO A 207 -42.83 19.53 -10.67
CA PRO A 207 -42.18 20.36 -9.68
C PRO A 207 -40.85 19.71 -9.23
N PRO A 208 -39.86 20.50 -8.78
CA PRO A 208 -38.63 20.01 -8.16
C PRO A 208 -38.86 18.83 -7.19
N LEU A 209 -39.99 18.86 -6.46
CA LEU A 209 -40.50 17.79 -5.60
C LEU A 209 -40.64 16.43 -6.31
N ASP A 210 -41.24 16.37 -7.50
CA ASP A 210 -41.44 15.11 -8.23
C ASP A 210 -40.12 14.52 -8.73
N ARG A 211 -39.18 15.39 -9.13
CA ARG A 211 -37.81 14.93 -9.46
C ARG A 211 -37.11 14.40 -8.21
N ALA A 212 -37.22 15.09 -7.08
CA ALA A 212 -36.66 14.63 -5.82
C ALA A 212 -37.24 13.27 -5.40
N ILE A 213 -38.55 13.07 -5.55
CA ILE A 213 -39.23 11.81 -5.27
C ILE A 213 -38.70 10.70 -6.20
N LEU A 214 -38.56 10.96 -7.51
CA LEU A 214 -37.98 10.00 -8.45
C LEU A 214 -36.51 9.65 -8.12
N TRP A 215 -35.70 10.62 -7.71
CA TRP A 215 -34.32 10.37 -7.27
C TRP A 215 -34.24 9.58 -5.96
N ILE A 216 -35.07 9.91 -4.98
CA ILE A 216 -35.16 9.18 -3.71
C ILE A 216 -35.64 7.75 -3.96
N ASP A 217 -36.64 7.57 -4.83
CA ASP A 217 -37.18 6.26 -5.17
C ASP A 217 -36.17 5.43 -5.97
N TRP A 218 -35.45 6.05 -6.92
CA TRP A 218 -34.37 5.39 -7.64
C TRP A 218 -33.21 4.96 -6.71
N ILE A 219 -32.78 5.83 -5.78
CA ILE A 219 -31.75 5.49 -4.78
C ILE A 219 -32.28 4.42 -3.82
N GLY A 220 -33.54 4.54 -3.37
CA GLY A 220 -34.20 3.60 -2.48
C GLY A 220 -34.38 2.22 -3.11
N GLN A 221 -34.64 2.16 -4.41
CA GLN A 221 -34.78 0.92 -5.19
C GLN A 221 -33.41 0.31 -5.55
N ASN A 222 -32.42 1.15 -5.87
CA ASN A 222 -31.07 0.75 -6.26
C ASN A 222 -30.06 0.78 -5.11
N TRP A 223 -30.51 0.83 -3.86
CA TRP A 223 -29.65 0.98 -2.68
C TRP A 223 -28.59 -0.12 -2.59
N VAL A 224 -28.93 -1.37 -2.96
CA VAL A 224 -28.01 -2.50 -3.02
C VAL A 224 -26.87 -2.22 -4.00
N LEU A 225 -27.15 -1.55 -5.13
CA LEU A 225 -26.16 -1.20 -6.14
C LEU A 225 -25.24 -0.09 -5.63
N CYS A 226 -25.76 0.92 -4.93
CA CYS A 226 -24.94 1.92 -4.23
C CYS A 226 -24.05 1.25 -3.17
N LEU A 227 -24.60 0.30 -2.41
CA LEU A 227 -23.88 -0.50 -1.42
C LEU A 227 -22.77 -1.33 -2.05
N LEU A 228 -23.04 -1.96 -3.20
CA LEU A 228 -22.08 -2.71 -3.99
C LEU A 228 -20.96 -1.78 -4.47
N VAL A 229 -21.26 -0.60 -4.99
CA VAL A 229 -20.26 0.37 -5.46
C VAL A 229 -19.37 0.83 -4.31
N ILE A 230 -19.95 1.17 -3.15
CA ILE A 230 -19.20 1.55 -1.94
C ILE A 230 -18.33 0.40 -1.45
N PHE A 231 -18.88 -0.82 -1.39
CA PHE A 231 -18.14 -2.00 -0.97
C PHE A 231 -17.01 -2.34 -1.94
N VAL A 232 -17.24 -2.26 -3.25
CA VAL A 232 -16.23 -2.46 -4.29
C VAL A 232 -15.16 -1.37 -4.22
N ALA A 233 -15.53 -0.10 -3.99
CA ALA A 233 -14.58 0.99 -3.80
C ALA A 233 -13.72 0.76 -2.54
N GLY A 234 -14.35 0.45 -1.40
CA GLY A 234 -13.66 0.09 -0.16
C GLY A 234 -12.74 -1.12 -0.37
N TRP A 235 -13.23 -2.16 -1.02
CA TRP A 235 -12.45 -3.36 -1.37
C TRP A 235 -11.26 -3.02 -2.28
N LEU A 236 -11.44 -2.21 -3.31
CA LEU A 236 -10.37 -1.73 -4.19
C LEU A 236 -9.29 -0.96 -3.41
N LEU A 237 -9.69 -0.20 -2.39
CA LEU A 237 -8.79 0.57 -1.52
C LEU A 237 -8.05 -0.32 -0.50
N LEU A 238 -8.73 -1.27 0.17
CA LEU A 238 -8.12 -2.14 1.18
C LEU A 238 -7.37 -3.33 0.60
N ALA A 239 -7.90 -3.96 -0.44
CA ALA A 239 -7.43 -5.26 -0.88
C ALA A 239 -6.09 -5.12 -1.63
N ARG A 240 -5.13 -5.96 -1.22
CA ARG A 240 -3.78 -6.01 -1.83
C ARG A 240 -3.82 -6.43 -3.29
N ALA A 241 -4.78 -7.28 -3.66
CA ALA A 241 -4.93 -7.84 -5.00
C ALA A 241 -5.30 -6.79 -6.06
N PRO A 242 -6.37 -5.98 -5.90
CA PRO A 242 -6.70 -4.93 -6.85
C PRO A 242 -5.65 -3.82 -6.85
N ARG A 243 -5.02 -3.49 -5.71
CA ARG A 243 -3.90 -2.54 -5.70
C ARG A 243 -2.73 -3.01 -6.57
N ARG A 244 -2.38 -4.31 -6.51
CA ARG A 244 -1.38 -4.92 -7.41
C ARG A 244 -1.85 -5.05 -8.85
N TRP A 245 -3.16 -5.19 -9.08
CA TRP A 245 -3.71 -5.24 -10.43
C TRP A 245 -3.73 -3.84 -11.07
N LEU A 246 -4.15 -2.83 -10.32
CA LEU A 246 -4.18 -1.43 -10.72
C LEU A 246 -2.76 -0.89 -10.90
N SER A 247 -1.81 -1.27 -10.03
CA SER A 247 -0.39 -0.97 -10.26
C SER A 247 0.08 -1.60 -11.57
N ARG A 248 -0.22 -2.89 -11.80
CA ARG A 248 0.11 -3.59 -13.06
C ARG A 248 -0.60 -3.00 -14.30
N ARG A 249 -1.80 -2.43 -14.13
CA ARG A 249 -2.57 -1.77 -15.20
C ARG A 249 -2.01 -0.38 -15.50
N MET A 250 -1.71 0.42 -14.49
CA MET A 250 -0.98 1.68 -14.61
C MET A 250 0.45 1.47 -15.16
N GLU A 251 1.07 0.33 -14.81
CA GLU A 251 2.34 -0.13 -15.38
C GLU A 251 2.24 -0.33 -16.90
N ARG A 252 1.10 -0.83 -17.39
CA ARG A 252 0.82 -1.02 -18.81
C ARG A 252 0.35 0.25 -19.52
N SER A 253 -0.30 1.20 -18.84
CA SER A 253 -0.91 2.38 -19.47
C SER A 253 0.09 3.48 -19.87
N GLY A 254 1.39 3.20 -19.85
CA GLY A 254 2.41 4.18 -20.20
C GLY A 254 2.57 5.32 -19.19
N TRP A 255 1.68 5.48 -18.21
CA TRP A 255 1.86 6.40 -17.07
C TRP A 255 3.02 5.95 -16.17
N ALA A 256 3.25 4.65 -16.08
CA ALA A 256 4.50 4.08 -15.57
C ALA A 256 5.62 4.02 -16.63
N ARG A 257 5.73 5.02 -17.53
CA ARG A 257 6.86 5.17 -18.48
C ARG A 257 8.25 5.21 -17.84
N ARG A 258 8.33 5.09 -16.51
CA ARG A 258 9.54 5.12 -15.72
C ARG A 258 9.51 3.95 -14.74
N ASN A 259 10.17 2.85 -15.09
CA ASN A 259 10.88 1.94 -14.16
C ASN A 259 11.96 2.73 -13.36
N ARG A 260 11.64 3.93 -12.85
CA ARG A 260 12.55 4.79 -12.07
C ARG A 260 12.69 4.31 -10.63
N THR A 261 11.91 3.33 -10.20
CA THR A 261 12.03 2.77 -8.85
C THR A 261 13.37 2.06 -8.67
N GLN A 262 13.88 1.41 -9.72
CA GLN A 262 15.14 0.65 -9.68
C GLN A 262 16.37 1.50 -10.04
N ILE A 263 16.18 2.61 -10.77
CA ILE A 263 17.28 3.51 -11.16
C ILE A 263 18.13 3.99 -9.98
N PRO A 264 17.57 4.39 -8.81
CA PRO A 264 18.37 4.73 -7.65
C PRO A 264 19.34 3.62 -7.22
N THR A 265 18.86 2.38 -7.15
CA THR A 265 19.68 1.22 -6.76
C THR A 265 20.80 1.00 -7.75
N LEU A 266 20.51 1.13 -9.06
CA LEU A 266 21.50 1.01 -10.12
C LEU A 266 22.56 2.13 -10.07
N LEU A 267 22.13 3.37 -9.83
CA LEU A 267 23.04 4.51 -9.68
C LEU A 267 23.95 4.33 -8.46
N ASP A 268 23.43 3.81 -7.35
CA ASP A 268 24.28 3.50 -6.19
C ASP A 268 25.29 2.39 -6.51
N LEU A 269 24.90 1.34 -7.26
CA LEU A 269 25.84 0.28 -7.67
C LEU A 269 26.94 0.83 -8.58
N LEU A 270 26.58 1.71 -9.52
CA LEU A 270 27.55 2.41 -10.35
C LEU A 270 28.44 3.35 -9.52
N ALA A 271 27.90 3.99 -8.48
CA ALA A 271 28.67 4.81 -7.55
C ALA A 271 29.70 3.98 -6.78
N ASP A 272 29.30 2.80 -6.27
CA ASP A 272 30.18 1.90 -5.55
C ASP A 272 31.30 1.37 -6.46
N ALA A 273 30.97 0.98 -7.69
CA ALA A 273 31.97 0.55 -8.67
C ALA A 273 32.93 1.69 -9.07
N SER A 274 32.39 2.89 -9.30
CA SER A 274 33.20 4.08 -9.60
C SER A 274 34.12 4.47 -8.44
N GLN A 275 33.65 4.33 -7.19
CA GLN A 275 34.47 4.62 -6.00
C GLN A 275 35.64 3.65 -5.88
N CYS A 276 35.45 2.39 -6.28
CA CYS A 276 36.51 1.39 -6.34
C CYS A 276 37.38 1.48 -7.60
N GLY A 277 37.26 2.56 -8.39
CA GLY A 277 38.06 2.77 -9.61
C GLY A 277 37.77 1.79 -10.74
N ARG A 278 36.63 1.10 -10.71
CA ARG A 278 36.24 0.16 -11.77
C ARG A 278 35.75 0.92 -13.00
N PRO A 279 36.12 0.48 -14.22
CA PRO A 279 35.67 1.13 -15.44
C PRO A 279 34.15 0.99 -15.59
N LEU A 280 33.49 2.09 -16.00
CA LEU A 280 32.03 2.14 -16.12
C LEU A 280 31.50 1.07 -17.08
N VAL A 281 32.23 0.81 -18.16
CA VAL A 281 31.86 -0.16 -19.21
C VAL A 281 31.68 -1.57 -18.63
N ALA A 282 32.60 -1.99 -17.76
CA ALA A 282 32.53 -3.30 -17.09
C ALA A 282 31.33 -3.38 -16.14
N SER A 283 31.05 -2.30 -15.42
CA SER A 283 29.91 -2.20 -14.52
C SER A 283 28.58 -2.28 -15.29
N VAL A 284 28.46 -1.51 -16.38
CA VAL A 284 27.31 -1.51 -17.28
C VAL A 284 27.10 -2.89 -17.92
N SER A 285 28.18 -3.54 -18.38
CA SER A 285 28.13 -4.90 -18.93
C SER A 285 27.64 -5.92 -17.90
N THR A 286 28.10 -5.83 -16.67
CA THR A 286 27.68 -6.71 -15.56
C THR A 286 26.19 -6.54 -15.24
N LEU A 287 25.72 -5.29 -15.15
CA LEU A 287 24.30 -5.00 -14.95
C LEU A 287 23.46 -5.49 -16.14
N GLY A 288 23.92 -5.27 -17.37
CA GLY A 288 23.24 -5.78 -18.57
C GLY A 288 23.11 -7.31 -18.56
N ARG A 289 24.11 -8.04 -18.08
CA ARG A 289 24.05 -9.51 -18.10
C ARG A 289 23.14 -10.10 -17.04
N TYR A 290 23.18 -9.58 -15.82
CA TYR A 290 22.60 -10.24 -14.65
C TYR A 290 21.34 -9.58 -14.09
N HIS A 291 20.89 -8.45 -14.67
CA HIS A 291 19.68 -7.80 -14.17
C HIS A 291 18.42 -8.62 -14.44
N PHE A 292 17.54 -8.74 -13.43
CA PHE A 292 16.32 -9.57 -13.48
C PHE A 292 15.25 -8.95 -14.39
N ASP A 293 15.14 -7.61 -14.41
CA ASP A 293 14.19 -6.91 -15.28
C ASP A 293 14.71 -6.88 -16.73
N PRO A 294 14.01 -7.51 -17.69
CA PRO A 294 14.43 -7.56 -19.08
C PRO A 294 14.60 -6.18 -19.72
N LYS A 295 13.78 -5.19 -19.32
CA LYS A 295 13.85 -3.83 -19.87
C LYS A 295 15.11 -3.11 -19.43
N THR A 296 15.41 -3.18 -18.14
CA THR A 296 16.63 -2.60 -17.57
C THR A 296 17.88 -3.29 -18.12
N ARG A 297 17.84 -4.62 -18.23
CA ARG A 297 18.89 -5.39 -18.94
C ARG A 297 19.11 -4.88 -20.36
N GLN A 298 18.04 -4.74 -21.16
CA GLN A 298 18.14 -4.28 -22.54
C GLN A 298 18.74 -2.86 -22.62
N ARG A 299 18.38 -1.97 -21.68
CA ARG A 299 18.97 -0.63 -21.59
C ARG A 299 20.47 -0.66 -21.34
N PHE A 300 20.95 -1.46 -20.40
CA PHE A 300 22.39 -1.56 -20.16
C PHE A 300 23.14 -2.27 -21.29
N LEU A 301 22.51 -3.24 -21.97
CA LEU A 301 23.09 -3.85 -23.16
C LEU A 301 23.20 -2.84 -24.32
N PHE A 302 22.19 -1.99 -24.50
CA PHE A 302 22.25 -0.89 -25.46
C PHE A 302 23.33 0.13 -25.08
N ALA A 303 23.36 0.58 -23.83
CA ALA A 303 24.39 1.49 -23.33
C ALA A 303 25.80 0.93 -23.55
N ARG A 304 25.99 -0.37 -23.32
CA ARG A 304 27.26 -1.05 -23.59
C ARG A 304 27.63 -0.98 -25.07
N ASN A 305 26.70 -1.32 -25.96
CA ASN A 305 26.98 -1.30 -27.40
C ASN A 305 27.34 0.12 -27.89
N GLU A 306 26.66 1.15 -27.39
CA GLU A 306 26.99 2.54 -27.73
C GLU A 306 28.38 2.95 -27.21
N ILE A 307 28.75 2.48 -26.01
CA ILE A 307 30.11 2.69 -25.48
C ILE A 307 31.15 1.98 -26.35
N ASP A 308 30.87 0.74 -26.78
CA ASP A 308 31.74 -0.02 -27.66
C ASP A 308 31.89 0.67 -29.04
N HIS A 309 30.91 1.47 -29.46
CA HIS A 309 30.97 2.35 -30.64
C HIS A 309 31.67 3.71 -30.40
N GLY A 310 32.25 3.93 -29.22
CA GLY A 310 33.01 5.14 -28.90
C GLY A 310 32.17 6.31 -28.36
N ILE A 311 30.89 6.11 -28.05
CA ILE A 311 30.10 7.13 -27.36
C ILE A 311 30.58 7.27 -25.91
N ALA A 312 30.66 8.51 -25.43
CA ALA A 312 31.02 8.80 -24.05
C ALA A 312 30.10 8.04 -23.05
N PRO A 313 30.64 7.32 -22.05
CA PRO A 313 29.85 6.38 -21.23
C PRO A 313 28.64 6.98 -20.51
N TRP A 314 28.75 8.21 -20.01
CA TRP A 314 27.65 8.90 -19.34
C TRP A 314 26.54 9.33 -20.32
N LYS A 315 26.92 9.69 -21.56
CA LYS A 315 25.99 10.05 -22.62
C LYS A 315 25.20 8.83 -23.08
N ALA A 316 25.85 7.68 -23.24
CA ALA A 316 25.19 6.41 -23.56
C ALA A 316 24.14 6.02 -22.49
N LEU A 317 24.43 6.24 -21.20
CA LEU A 317 23.46 6.02 -20.12
C LEU A 317 22.25 6.98 -20.18
N ALA A 318 22.46 8.22 -20.64
CA ALA A 318 21.37 9.17 -20.84
C ALA A 318 20.47 8.80 -22.02
N GLU A 319 21.05 8.32 -23.12
CA GLU A 319 20.30 7.83 -24.28
C GLU A 319 19.43 6.62 -23.94
N CYS A 320 19.88 5.78 -23.01
CA CYS A 320 19.10 4.66 -22.46
C CYS A 320 18.04 5.06 -21.42
N GLY A 321 18.00 6.33 -21.02
CA GLY A 321 17.11 6.85 -19.99
C GLY A 321 17.42 6.39 -18.57
N VAL A 322 18.67 5.96 -18.30
CA VAL A 322 19.16 5.68 -16.94
C VAL A 322 19.40 7.00 -16.21
N THR A 323 20.09 7.93 -16.87
CA THR A 323 20.29 9.32 -16.43
C THR A 323 19.55 10.29 -17.35
N THR A 324 19.34 11.53 -16.93
CA THR A 324 18.91 12.61 -17.83
C THR A 324 20.10 13.21 -18.57
N THR A 325 19.85 13.94 -19.66
CA THR A 325 20.91 14.64 -20.42
C THR A 325 21.65 15.66 -19.54
N ALA A 326 20.94 16.40 -18.69
CA ALA A 326 21.54 17.32 -17.72
C ALA A 326 22.41 16.59 -16.69
N GLU A 327 21.95 15.45 -16.16
CA GLU A 327 22.70 14.61 -15.21
C GLU A 327 23.97 14.03 -15.85
N SER A 328 23.88 13.55 -17.10
CA SER A 328 25.03 13.06 -17.87
C SER A 328 26.07 14.16 -18.10
N ASN A 329 25.63 15.38 -18.45
CA ASN A 329 26.54 16.51 -18.64
C ASN A 329 27.25 16.86 -17.33
N ALA A 330 26.53 16.86 -16.20
CA ALA A 330 27.13 17.06 -14.88
C ALA A 330 28.18 15.99 -14.55
N LEU A 331 27.90 14.70 -14.80
CA LEU A 331 28.85 13.60 -14.58
C LEU A 331 30.06 13.65 -15.51
N THR A 332 29.89 14.18 -16.72
CA THR A 332 30.97 14.36 -17.70
C THR A 332 31.93 15.48 -17.28
N ILE A 333 31.40 16.57 -16.72
CA ILE A 333 32.20 17.70 -16.23
C ILE A 333 32.86 17.37 -14.88
N ALA A 334 32.22 16.53 -14.07
CA ALA A 334 32.73 16.14 -12.76
C ALA A 334 34.03 15.33 -12.82
N ARG A 335 34.92 15.59 -11.86
CA ARG A 335 36.14 14.82 -11.65
C ARG A 335 35.80 13.40 -11.20
N ASP A 336 36.68 12.44 -11.51
CA ASP A 336 36.48 11.03 -11.17
C ASP A 336 36.21 10.81 -9.68
N ALA A 337 36.84 11.58 -8.80
CA ALA A 337 36.63 11.55 -7.35
C ALA A 337 35.23 12.03 -6.92
N ASP A 338 34.63 12.97 -7.66
CA ASP A 338 33.35 13.60 -7.32
C ASP A 338 32.15 12.79 -7.86
N ARG A 339 32.36 11.94 -8.88
CA ARG A 339 31.30 11.16 -9.56
C ARG A 339 30.51 10.22 -8.63
N PRO A 340 31.13 9.44 -7.72
CA PRO A 340 30.37 8.58 -6.80
C PRO A 340 29.40 9.37 -5.92
N TRP A 341 29.80 10.56 -5.47
CA TRP A 341 28.94 11.44 -4.68
C TRP A 341 27.75 11.95 -5.50
N ILE A 342 27.99 12.39 -6.75
CA ILE A 342 26.93 12.85 -7.64
C ILE A 342 25.92 11.72 -7.90
N LEU A 343 26.40 10.51 -8.22
CA LEU A 343 25.53 9.36 -8.47
C LEU A 343 24.65 9.01 -7.26
N ARG A 344 25.21 9.01 -6.04
CA ARG A 344 24.45 8.79 -4.80
C ARG A 344 23.44 9.90 -4.53
N SER A 345 23.80 11.15 -4.80
CA SER A 345 22.91 12.31 -4.67
C SER A 345 21.75 12.24 -5.67
N LEU A 346 21.99 11.81 -6.91
CA LEU A 346 20.93 11.55 -7.87
C LEU A 346 20.04 10.38 -7.43
N ALA A 347 20.63 9.31 -6.90
CA ALA A 347 19.89 8.18 -6.37
C ALA A 347 18.98 8.56 -5.18
N SER A 348 19.49 9.34 -4.21
CA SER A 348 18.69 9.84 -3.08
C SER A 348 17.56 10.75 -3.57
N HIS A 349 17.83 11.69 -4.47
CA HIS A 349 16.82 12.59 -5.03
C HIS A 349 15.70 11.83 -5.77
N LEU A 350 16.05 10.79 -6.54
CA LEU A 350 15.09 9.93 -7.21
C LEU A 350 14.25 9.09 -6.24
N ARG A 351 14.85 8.59 -5.14
CA ARG A 351 14.12 7.90 -4.06
C ARG A 351 13.11 8.82 -3.39
N GLU A 352 13.54 10.01 -3.01
CA GLU A 352 12.67 11.03 -2.39
C GLU A 352 11.53 11.44 -3.32
N ASN A 353 11.82 11.67 -4.61
CA ASN A 353 10.79 12.00 -5.60
C ASN A 353 9.77 10.89 -5.79
N SER A 354 10.23 9.64 -5.79
CA SER A 354 9.34 8.48 -5.88
C SER A 354 8.45 8.36 -4.64
N ALA A 355 9.03 8.52 -3.45
CA ALA A 355 8.30 8.52 -2.19
C ALA A 355 7.26 9.67 -2.15
N ARG A 356 7.66 10.90 -2.49
CA ARG A 356 6.77 12.07 -2.59
C ARG A 356 5.62 11.81 -3.55
N ARG A 357 5.87 11.24 -4.72
CA ARG A 357 4.79 10.93 -5.69
C ARG A 357 3.78 9.95 -5.12
N PHE A 358 4.22 8.92 -4.40
CA PHE A 358 3.29 7.99 -3.74
C PHE A 358 2.47 8.68 -2.65
N GLU A 359 3.07 9.58 -1.87
CA GLU A 359 2.36 10.39 -0.88
C GLU A 359 1.33 11.31 -1.56
N TRP A 360 1.71 12.03 -2.61
CA TRP A 360 0.80 12.88 -3.38
C TRP A 360 -0.37 12.09 -3.98
N VAL A 361 -0.12 10.91 -4.55
CA VAL A 361 -1.19 10.04 -5.07
C VAL A 361 -2.13 9.58 -3.94
N ALA A 362 -1.59 9.22 -2.77
CA ALA A 362 -2.40 8.84 -1.63
C ALA A 362 -3.26 10.01 -1.11
N LEU A 363 -2.70 11.22 -1.06
CA LEU A 363 -3.41 12.44 -0.68
C LEU A 363 -4.50 12.81 -1.69
N MET A 364 -4.21 12.74 -2.99
CA MET A 364 -5.19 12.97 -4.05
C MET A 364 -6.34 11.97 -3.99
N LEU A 365 -6.03 10.70 -3.72
CA LEU A 365 -7.04 9.66 -3.53
C LEU A 365 -7.92 9.92 -2.31
N GLN A 366 -7.33 10.36 -1.19
CA GLN A 366 -8.09 10.75 0.00
C GLN A 366 -9.00 11.94 -0.30
N LEU A 367 -8.48 12.99 -0.96
CA LEU A 367 -9.26 14.16 -1.34
C LEU A 367 -10.41 13.78 -2.28
N ALA A 368 -10.18 12.89 -3.24
CA ALA A 368 -11.22 12.39 -4.14
C ALA A 368 -12.33 11.66 -3.38
N VAL A 369 -12.01 10.84 -2.37
CA VAL A 369 -13.02 10.17 -1.52
C VAL A 369 -13.83 11.18 -0.71
N VAL A 370 -13.18 12.18 -0.12
CA VAL A 370 -13.86 13.24 0.65
C VAL A 370 -14.76 14.08 -0.27
N LEU A 371 -14.29 14.43 -1.46
CA LEU A 371 -15.06 15.20 -2.42
C LEU A 371 -16.28 14.41 -2.92
N LEU A 372 -16.10 13.11 -3.20
CA LEU A 372 -17.20 12.21 -3.54
C LEU A 372 -18.25 12.17 -2.42
N PHE A 373 -17.81 12.02 -1.16
CA PHE A 373 -18.71 12.04 -0.01
C PHE A 373 -19.43 13.38 0.16
N ALA A 374 -18.71 14.50 0.04
CA ALA A 374 -19.29 15.83 0.09
C ALA A 374 -20.34 16.05 -1.00
N LEU A 375 -20.11 15.55 -2.22
CA LEU A 375 -21.07 15.61 -3.32
C LEU A 375 -22.35 14.83 -3.01
N VAL A 376 -22.23 13.64 -2.40
CA VAL A 376 -23.39 12.87 -1.93
C VAL A 376 -24.19 13.66 -0.88
N VAL A 377 -23.52 14.21 0.14
CA VAL A 377 -24.17 15.00 1.19
C VAL A 377 -24.80 16.28 0.63
N MET A 378 -24.13 16.95 -0.30
CA MET A 378 -24.65 18.15 -0.96
C MET A 378 -25.92 17.85 -1.76
N GLY A 379 -25.92 16.76 -2.54
CA GLY A 379 -27.11 16.32 -3.26
C GLY A 379 -28.29 16.02 -2.33
N LEU A 380 -28.00 15.43 -1.16
CA LEU A 380 -29.01 15.13 -0.15
C LEU A 380 -29.56 16.41 0.51
N GLY A 381 -28.70 17.36 0.85
CA GLY A 381 -29.09 18.67 1.35
C GLY A 381 -29.93 19.44 0.35
N TRP A 382 -29.54 19.44 -0.93
CA TRP A 382 -30.31 20.07 -2.02
C TRP A 382 -31.73 19.54 -2.08
N VAL A 383 -31.91 18.22 -2.05
CA VAL A 383 -33.23 17.59 -2.04
C VAL A 383 -34.04 18.02 -0.82
N LEU A 384 -33.46 17.98 0.38
CA LEU A 384 -34.17 18.29 1.62
C LEU A 384 -34.59 19.77 1.68
N PHE A 385 -33.68 20.70 1.36
CA PHE A 385 -34.01 22.13 1.32
C PHE A 385 -34.96 22.49 0.19
N GLY A 386 -34.83 21.85 -0.98
CA GLY A 386 -35.77 22.03 -2.10
C GLY A 386 -37.20 21.71 -1.69
N THR A 387 -37.41 20.53 -1.08
CA THR A 387 -38.73 20.13 -0.58
C THR A 387 -39.27 21.10 0.48
N LEU A 388 -38.41 21.63 1.35
CA LEU A 388 -38.80 22.56 2.41
C LEU A 388 -39.12 23.96 1.87
N ALA A 389 -38.41 24.41 0.84
CA ALA A 389 -38.66 25.69 0.18
C ALA A 389 -39.99 25.68 -0.59
N GLU A 390 -40.30 24.58 -1.28
CA GLU A 390 -41.61 24.37 -1.91
C GLU A 390 -42.72 24.33 -0.86
N LEU A 391 -42.47 23.71 0.30
CA LEU A 391 -43.42 23.66 1.40
C LEU A 391 -43.73 25.06 1.97
N ILE A 392 -42.71 25.92 2.09
CA ILE A 392 -42.89 27.31 2.52
C ILE A 392 -43.64 28.12 1.46
N HIS A 393 -43.30 27.97 0.17
CA HIS A 393 -43.99 28.69 -0.90
C HIS A 393 -45.44 28.25 -1.07
N GLY A 394 -45.76 26.98 -0.82
CA GLY A 394 -47.15 26.51 -0.85
C GLY A 394 -47.99 26.98 0.35
N LEU A 395 -47.36 27.42 1.45
CA LEU A 395 -48.04 27.96 2.64
C LEU A 395 -48.30 29.48 2.54
N ALA A 396 -47.58 30.19 1.67
CA ALA A 396 -47.72 31.61 1.43
C ALA A 396 -48.72 31.86 0.30
#